data_AF-W1XYN2-F1
#
_entry.id   AF-W1XYN2-F1
#
_cell.length_a   1.000
_cell.length_b   1.000
_cell.length_c   1.000
_cell.angle_alpha   90.00
_cell.angle_beta   90.00
_cell.angle_gamma   90.00
#
_symmetry.space_group_name_H-M   'P 1'
#
loop_
_entity.id
_entity.type
_entity.pdbx_description
1 polymer ?
#
loop_
_entity_poly.entity_id
_entity_poly.type
_entity_poly.pdbx_seq_one_letter_code
_entity_poly.pdbx_strand_id
1 'polypeptide(L)'
;IYLDNTTKEDFDNIWYDYFDLGRDYEEMVNTLKVMDEYLEKATEFGEGIRILKQDGWEMLISFIISANNRIPMIQRAINNLSKNYGTYIGEYKGQKYYAFQHQSNYQKRV
;
A
#
# COMPACT_ATOMS: atom_id res chain seq x y z
N ILE A 1 -2.61 11.55 -10.96
CA ILE A 1 -2.07 11.33 -9.59
C ILE A 1 -1.31 12.57 -9.18
N TYR A 2 -1.51 13.05 -7.96
CA TYR A 2 -0.78 14.18 -7.38
C TYR A 2 -0.04 13.69 -6.13
N LEU A 3 1.27 13.92 -6.08
CA LEU A 3 2.13 13.51 -4.95
C LEU A 3 2.80 14.76 -4.36
N ASP A 4 2.78 14.87 -3.04
CA ASP A 4 3.41 15.93 -2.27
C ASP A 4 4.49 15.32 -1.35
N ASN A 5 5.47 16.12 -0.94
CA ASN A 5 6.61 15.70 -0.12
C ASN A 5 7.43 14.55 -0.76
N THR A 6 7.71 14.67 -2.05
CA THR A 6 8.47 13.69 -2.84
C THR A 6 9.38 14.40 -3.83
N THR A 7 10.47 13.75 -4.24
CA THR A 7 11.29 14.19 -5.37
C THR A 7 10.93 13.45 -6.66
N LYS A 8 11.49 13.88 -7.79
CA LYS A 8 11.38 13.15 -9.06
C LYS A 8 12.06 11.79 -8.99
N GLU A 9 13.19 11.70 -8.29
CA GLU A 9 13.92 10.45 -8.08
C GLU A 9 13.08 9.45 -7.27
N ASP A 10 12.43 9.89 -6.19
CA ASP A 10 11.51 9.05 -5.42
C ASP A 10 10.33 8.57 -6.28
N PHE A 11 9.82 9.43 -7.17
CA PHE A 11 8.76 9.03 -8.09
C PHE A 11 9.21 7.91 -9.01
N ASP A 12 10.36 8.05 -9.65
CA ASP A 12 10.85 7.06 -10.61
C ASP A 12 11.26 5.75 -9.92
N ASN A 13 11.82 5.80 -8.70
CA ASN A 13 12.35 4.64 -8.01
C ASN A 13 11.38 3.97 -7.02
N ILE A 14 10.32 4.66 -6.57
CA ILE A 14 9.38 4.16 -5.56
C ILE A 14 7.96 4.22 -6.10
N TRP A 15 7.46 5.41 -6.41
CA TRP A 15 6.02 5.61 -6.62
C TRP A 15 5.52 5.04 -7.94
N TYR A 16 6.33 5.07 -9.00
CA TYR A 16 5.95 4.54 -10.30
C TYR A 16 5.57 3.06 -10.24
N ASP A 17 6.41 2.26 -9.58
CA ASP A 17 6.15 0.85 -9.37
C ASP A 17 5.11 0.62 -8.27
N TYR A 18 5.18 1.34 -7.15
CA TYR A 18 4.24 1.17 -6.03
C TYR A 18 2.77 1.32 -6.47
N PHE A 19 2.48 2.29 -7.35
CA PHE A 19 1.14 2.49 -7.92
C PHE A 19 0.87 1.72 -9.22
N ASP A 20 1.81 0.89 -9.66
CA ASP A 20 1.73 0.07 -10.87
C ASP A 20 1.35 0.88 -12.13
N LEU A 21 2.01 2.03 -12.30
CA LEU A 21 1.66 3.02 -13.35
C LEU A 21 2.00 2.56 -14.77
N GLY A 22 2.94 1.62 -14.91
CA GLY A 22 3.30 1.04 -16.20
C GLY A 22 2.33 -0.01 -16.73
N ARG A 23 1.33 -0.43 -15.95
CA ARG A 23 0.34 -1.43 -16.38
C ARG A 23 -0.87 -0.78 -17.04
N ASP A 24 -1.28 -1.37 -18.16
CA ASP A 24 -2.53 -1.04 -18.85
C ASP A 24 -3.72 -1.71 -18.15
N TYR A 25 -4.31 -0.99 -17.19
CA TYR A 25 -5.53 -1.43 -16.52
C TYR A 25 -6.78 -1.26 -17.42
N GLU A 26 -6.72 -0.43 -18.45
CA GLU A 26 -7.86 -0.20 -19.35
C GLU A 26 -8.09 -1.44 -20.22
N GLU A 27 -7.02 -2.02 -20.78
CA GLU A 27 -7.08 -3.28 -21.51
C GLU A 27 -7.65 -4.42 -20.64
N MET A 28 -7.20 -4.53 -19.39
CA MET A 28 -7.69 -5.52 -18.44
C MET A 28 -9.17 -5.33 -18.13
N VAL A 29 -9.59 -4.09 -17.86
CA VAL A 29 -10.99 -3.75 -17.61
C VAL A 29 -11.85 -4.07 -18.82
N ASN A 30 -11.42 -3.72 -20.03
CA ASN A 30 -12.14 -4.02 -21.27
C ASN A 30 -12.31 -5.53 -21.48
N THR A 31 -11.29 -6.31 -21.12
CA THR A 31 -11.36 -7.78 -21.13
C THR A 31 -12.39 -8.30 -20.13
N LEU A 32 -12.39 -7.80 -18.88
CA LEU A 32 -13.32 -8.22 -17.84
C LEU A 32 -14.77 -7.84 -18.15
N LYS A 33 -14.99 -6.64 -18.70
CA LYS A 33 -16.32 -6.12 -19.04
C LYS A 33 -17.11 -7.04 -19.97
N VAL A 34 -16.43 -7.66 -20.94
CA VAL A 34 -17.10 -8.50 -21.94
C VAL A 34 -17.29 -9.96 -21.49
N MET A 35 -16.78 -10.34 -20.32
CA MET A 35 -16.87 -11.71 -19.81
C MET A 35 -18.25 -12.03 -19.21
N ASP A 36 -18.80 -11.12 -18.40
CA ASP A 36 -20.15 -11.24 -17.85
C ASP A 36 -20.69 -9.90 -17.27
N GLU A 37 -22.00 -9.83 -17.05
CA GLU A 37 -22.69 -8.61 -16.57
C GLU A 37 -22.30 -8.18 -15.14
N TYR A 38 -21.81 -9.08 -14.29
CA TYR A 38 -21.37 -8.75 -12.94
C TYR A 38 -19.99 -8.11 -12.98
N LEU A 39 -19.09 -8.63 -13.82
CA LEU A 39 -17.78 -8.02 -14.06
C LEU A 39 -17.89 -6.66 -14.74
N GLU A 40 -18.81 -6.49 -15.69
CA GLU A 40 -19.11 -5.18 -16.28
C GLU A 40 -19.47 -4.15 -15.18
N LYS A 41 -20.51 -4.45 -14.40
CA LYS A 41 -20.96 -3.57 -13.29
C LYS A 41 -19.86 -3.34 -12.25
N ALA A 42 -19.08 -4.36 -11.92
CA ALA A 42 -17.99 -4.24 -10.95
C ALA A 42 -16.85 -3.33 -11.45
N THR A 43 -16.50 -3.41 -12.73
CA THR A 43 -15.44 -2.57 -13.32
C THR A 43 -15.89 -1.13 -13.54
N GLU A 44 -17.17 -0.89 -13.83
CA GLU A 44 -17.75 0.46 -13.87
C GLU A 44 -17.77 1.10 -12.48
N PHE A 45 -18.20 0.36 -11.46
CA PHE A 45 -18.19 0.84 -10.08
C PHE A 45 -16.77 1.07 -9.55
N GLY A 46 -15.83 0.22 -9.96
CA GLY A 46 -14.43 0.21 -9.52
C GLY A 46 -13.47 0.97 -10.44
N GLU A 47 -13.96 1.91 -11.26
CA GLU A 47 -13.11 2.64 -12.20
C GLU A 47 -11.93 3.31 -11.47
N GLY A 48 -10.72 3.13 -12.01
CA GLY A 48 -9.49 3.70 -11.45
C GLY A 48 -8.86 2.90 -10.30
N ILE A 49 -9.45 1.78 -9.86
CA ILE A 49 -8.80 0.87 -8.91
C ILE A 49 -7.54 0.26 -9.53
N ARG A 50 -6.44 0.28 -8.77
CA ARG A 50 -5.16 -0.34 -9.12
C ARG A 50 -4.68 -1.21 -7.97
N ILE A 51 -3.95 -2.27 -8.30
CA ILE A 51 -3.28 -3.11 -7.31
C ILE A 51 -1.93 -2.48 -6.98
N LEU A 52 -1.67 -2.23 -5.70
CA LEU A 52 -0.41 -1.64 -5.25
C LEU A 52 0.70 -2.70 -5.19
N LYS A 53 1.91 -2.34 -5.63
CA LYS A 53 3.12 -3.15 -5.46
C LYS A 53 3.81 -2.81 -4.14
N GLN A 54 3.25 -3.29 -3.04
CA GLN A 54 3.74 -3.02 -1.69
C GLN A 54 4.98 -3.85 -1.34
N ASP A 55 5.73 -3.42 -0.32
CA ASP A 55 6.80 -4.23 0.27
C ASP A 55 6.24 -5.57 0.80
N GLY A 56 6.90 -6.67 0.43
CA GLY A 56 6.40 -8.01 0.72
C GLY A 56 6.35 -8.33 2.22
N TRP A 57 7.26 -7.76 3.00
CA TRP A 57 7.31 -7.97 4.45
C TRP A 57 6.22 -7.18 5.17
N GLU A 58 6.07 -5.90 4.87
CA GLU A 58 4.98 -5.07 5.40
C GLU A 58 3.61 -5.66 5.04
N MET A 59 3.45 -6.11 3.79
CA MET A 59 2.23 -6.75 3.31
C MET A 59 1.92 -8.03 4.11
N LEU A 60 2.92 -8.92 4.29
CA LEU A 60 2.76 -10.16 5.05
C LEU A 60 2.28 -9.89 6.49
N ILE A 61 2.95 -8.99 7.21
CA ILE A 61 2.57 -8.68 8.59
C ILE A 61 1.18 -8.02 8.63
N SER A 62 0.88 -7.13 7.70
CA SER A 62 -0.44 -6.49 7.60
C SER A 62 -1.57 -7.51 7.40
N PHE A 63 -1.35 -8.54 6.59
CA PHE A 63 -2.31 -9.64 6.40
C PHE A 63 -2.42 -10.56 7.62
N ILE A 64 -1.33 -10.82 8.34
CA ILE A 64 -1.40 -11.57 9.61
C ILE A 64 -2.25 -10.80 10.63
N ILE A 65 -2.06 -9.48 10.73
CA ILE A 65 -2.81 -8.61 11.64
C ILE A 65 -4.30 -8.50 11.24
N SER A 66 -4.60 -8.62 9.95
CA SER A 66 -5.96 -8.52 9.43
C SER A 66 -6.83 -9.75 9.73
N ALA A 67 -6.21 -10.87 10.09
CA ALA A 67 -6.92 -12.09 10.45
C ALA A 67 -7.97 -11.81 11.55
N ASN A 68 -9.25 -11.95 11.18
CA ASN A 68 -10.41 -11.70 12.04
C ASN A 68 -10.44 -10.29 12.68
N ASN A 69 -10.03 -9.26 11.92
CA ASN A 69 -9.99 -7.90 12.42
C ASN A 69 -10.64 -6.90 11.45
N ARG A 70 -11.19 -5.80 11.97
CA ARG A 70 -11.84 -4.76 11.14
C ARG A 70 -10.80 -3.74 10.67
N ILE A 71 -10.99 -3.17 9.48
CA ILE A 71 -10.07 -2.20 8.87
C ILE A 71 -9.54 -1.12 9.84
N PRO A 72 -10.37 -0.46 10.67
CA PRO A 72 -9.87 0.55 11.61
C PRO A 72 -8.90 0.01 12.67
N MET A 73 -9.12 -1.23 13.10
CA MET A 73 -8.28 -1.89 14.09
C MET A 73 -6.96 -2.37 13.50
N ILE A 74 -6.99 -2.81 12.23
CA ILE A 74 -5.79 -3.16 11.46
C ILE A 74 -4.91 -1.92 11.30
N GLN A 75 -5.48 -0.79 10.86
CA GLN A 75 -4.78 0.49 10.74
C GLN A 75 -4.17 0.91 12.08
N ARG A 76 -4.92 0.80 13.18
CA ARG A 76 -4.43 1.13 14.52
C ARG A 76 -3.26 0.24 14.95
N ALA A 77 -3.35 -1.07 14.70
CA ALA A 77 -2.30 -2.02 15.02
C ALA A 77 -1.02 -1.73 14.23
N ILE A 78 -1.13 -1.50 12.92
CA ILE A 78 0.00 -1.13 12.05
C ILE A 78 0.64 0.19 12.51
N ASN A 79 -0.17 1.24 12.76
CA ASN A 79 0.35 2.52 13.23
C ASN A 79 1.08 2.40 14.58
N ASN A 80 0.57 1.60 15.51
CA ASN A 80 1.23 1.34 16.79
C ASN A 80 2.54 0.56 16.61
N LEU A 81 2.57 -0.41 15.68
CA LEU A 81 3.75 -1.18 15.36
C LEU A 81 4.86 -0.27 14.81
N SER A 82 4.54 0.54 13.81
CA SER A 82 5.48 1.52 13.24
C SER A 82 5.93 2.54 14.29
N LYS A 83 5.04 3.06 15.13
CA LYS A 83 5.41 4.03 16.17
C LYS A 83 6.33 3.48 17.25
N ASN A 84 6.10 2.23 17.69
CA ASN A 84 6.84 1.64 18.81
C ASN A 84 8.14 0.94 18.39
N TYR A 85 8.21 0.43 17.15
CA TYR A 85 9.30 -0.42 16.68
C TYR A 85 9.89 0.00 15.33
N GLY A 86 9.24 0.94 14.64
CA GLY A 86 9.73 1.52 13.40
C GLY A 86 10.79 2.60 13.60
N THR A 87 11.36 3.06 12.50
CA THR A 87 12.36 4.13 12.50
C THR A 87 11.68 5.46 12.23
N TYR A 88 11.97 6.50 13.03
CA TYR A 88 11.47 7.84 12.76
C TYR A 88 12.02 8.35 11.42
N ILE A 89 11.11 8.76 10.52
CA ILE A 89 11.48 9.19 9.15
C ILE A 89 11.21 10.68 8.90
N GLY A 90 10.59 11.37 9.86
CA GLY A 90 10.35 12.81 9.78
C GLY A 90 8.95 13.21 10.23
N GLU A 91 8.66 14.48 9.98
CA GLU A 91 7.39 15.11 10.30
C GLU A 91 6.83 15.76 9.04
N TYR A 92 5.56 15.54 8.76
CA TYR A 92 4.86 16.13 7.63
C TYR A 92 3.50 16.64 8.08
N LYS A 93 3.21 17.92 7.82
CA LYS A 93 1.98 18.62 8.26
C LYS A 93 1.70 18.49 9.77
N GLY A 94 2.74 18.57 10.61
CA GLY A 94 2.61 18.49 12.07
C GLY A 94 2.45 17.06 12.62
N GLN A 95 2.53 16.03 11.77
CA GLN A 95 2.39 14.64 12.17
C GLN A 95 3.74 13.91 12.00
N LYS A 96 4.19 13.26 13.07
CA LYS A 96 5.39 12.41 13.06
C LYS A 96 5.09 11.07 12.39
N TYR A 97 5.98 10.64 11.50
CA TYR A 97 5.89 9.37 10.79
C TYR A 97 7.06 8.46 11.14
N TYR A 98 6.77 7.16 11.12
CA TYR A 98 7.71 6.09 11.42
C TYR A 98 7.60 5.05 10.31
N ALA A 99 8.74 4.65 9.73
CA ALA A 99 8.78 3.58 8.74
C ALA A 99 8.35 2.25 9.38
N PHE A 100 7.71 1.39 8.59
CA PHE A 100 7.43 0.03 9.02
C PHE A 100 8.74 -0.72 9.30
N GLN A 101 8.74 -1.53 10.34
CA GLN A 101 9.94 -2.26 10.77
C GLN A 101 10.37 -3.31 9.73
N HIS A 102 11.64 -3.30 9.34
CA HIS A 102 12.20 -4.30 8.44
C HIS A 102 12.62 -5.58 9.18
N GLN A 103 12.52 -6.75 8.53
CA GLN A 103 12.80 -8.07 9.10
C GLN A 103 14.20 -8.16 9.77
N SER A 104 15.21 -7.49 9.20
CA SER A 104 16.59 -7.46 9.71
C SER A 104 16.73 -6.90 11.13
N ASN A 105 15.72 -6.19 11.65
CA ASN A 105 15.73 -5.64 13.00
C ASN A 105 15.25 -6.61 14.07
N TYR A 106 14.61 -7.73 13.71
CA TYR A 106 14.13 -8.74 14.66
C TYR A 106 15.24 -9.59 15.29
N GLN A 107 16.34 -9.82 14.57
CA GLN A 107 17.43 -10.69 15.04
C GLN A 107 18.37 -10.03 16.06
N LYS A 108 18.23 -8.72 16.32
CA LYS A 108 19.13 -7.98 17.23
C LYS A 108 18.68 -7.95 18.69
N ARG A 109 17.64 -8.69 19.07
CA ARG A 109 17.04 -8.66 20.41
C ARG A 109 16.86 -10.03 21.07
N VAL A 110 17.59 -11.04 20.61
CA VAL A 110 17.67 -12.36 21.27
C VAL A 110 19.09 -12.61 21.72
#